data_AF-A0A3B0SZL5-F1
#
_entry.id   AF-A0A3B0SZL5-F1
#
_cell.length_a   1.000
_cell.length_b   1.000
_cell.length_c   1.000
_cell.angle_alpha   90.00
_cell.angle_beta   90.00
_cell.angle_gamma   90.00
#
_symmetry.space_group_name_H-M   'P 1'
#
loop_
_entity.id
_entity.type
_entity.pdbx_description
1 polymer ?
#
loop_
_entity_poly.entity_id
_entity_poly.type
_entity_poly.pdbx_seq_one_letter_code
_entity_poly.pdbx_strand_id
1 'polypeptide(L)'
;MRAYSNPWRKLRLAVSYMVVASVIVASQGGVATATSGSVFFSEYVEGSGNNQALELYNATAASVELSTYTIEIYADGANLFSPTYTVSLIGTLGSGDTVVVVRAGSSLPGEFQAGSLIFDGNDAIVLRDGTAIVDVIGQPGLDPVTEWGTGDVSTQDNTLRRIASVCDGRTDPVNTFDPSLEWTGFALDTFDGLGSHSSDCLAPPPPPAPSDPLINEFVANHAGSDTNEFVEVSGDASTDYSVFTVLALEGDSSKGVIDGVFPVGSTDASGYWTTGFMSNGLENGTQSLLLVEGFTGTAGDDLDTDDDGVLDVMPWTRVVDDVAVNDGGAGDQTYSSVVLGTVFSGGSFAPGGASRIPDSTDADAVTDWLPNDFSGEGFSGFSGTPVDGEAVNTPGAVNVAATTPPADPAVLVI
;
A
#
# COMPACT_ATOMS: atom_id res chain seq x y z
N MET A 1 60.47 -3.88 -56.96
CA MET A 1 60.96 -3.59 -55.59
C MET A 1 59.88 -4.09 -54.65
N ARG A 2 60.04 -5.25 -54.00
CA ARG A 2 60.66 -5.45 -52.65
C ARG A 2 60.08 -4.46 -51.63
N ALA A 3 59.54 -4.84 -50.48
CA ALA A 3 59.85 -6.02 -49.66
C ALA A 3 58.69 -6.46 -48.74
N TYR A 4 58.79 -7.75 -48.37
CA TYR A 4 58.16 -8.45 -47.26
C TYR A 4 58.47 -7.84 -45.88
N SER A 5 57.54 -7.97 -44.92
CA SER A 5 57.77 -8.72 -43.66
C SER A 5 56.53 -8.74 -42.74
N ASN A 6 55.99 -9.93 -42.52
CA ASN A 6 55.27 -10.37 -41.31
C ASN A 6 56.36 -10.83 -40.27
N PRO A 7 56.12 -11.20 -38.99
CA PRO A 7 54.89 -11.29 -38.17
C PRO A 7 55.10 -10.79 -36.71
N TRP A 8 54.15 -11.02 -35.78
CA TRP A 8 54.31 -11.47 -34.37
C TRP A 8 53.07 -11.09 -33.51
N ARG A 9 52.08 -11.99 -33.49
CA ARG A 9 51.50 -12.63 -32.29
C ARG A 9 51.05 -11.73 -31.12
N LYS A 10 49.73 -11.58 -30.93
CA LYS A 10 49.04 -11.82 -29.64
C LYS A 10 47.64 -12.38 -29.89
N LEU A 11 47.52 -13.70 -29.76
CA LEU A 11 46.25 -14.41 -29.64
C LEU A 11 45.61 -13.95 -28.33
N ARG A 12 44.51 -13.19 -28.39
CA ARG A 12 43.65 -12.95 -27.21
C ARG A 12 42.53 -13.98 -27.25
N LEU A 13 42.61 -14.90 -26.30
CA LEU A 13 41.52 -15.80 -25.92
C LEU A 13 40.36 -14.91 -25.44
N ALA A 14 39.26 -14.83 -26.18
CA ALA A 14 38.03 -14.25 -25.67
C ALA A 14 37.27 -15.40 -24.97
N VAL A 15 37.32 -15.39 -23.64
CA VAL A 15 36.41 -16.18 -22.81
C VAL A 15 35.05 -15.49 -22.90
N SER A 16 34.11 -16.07 -23.66
CA SER A 16 32.73 -15.63 -23.65
C SER A 16 32.12 -15.94 -22.28
N TYR A 17 31.87 -14.90 -21.48
CA TYR A 17 30.98 -14.98 -20.33
C TYR A 17 29.55 -15.14 -20.87
N MET A 18 28.98 -16.34 -20.74
CA MET A 18 27.56 -16.55 -20.93
C MET A 18 26.86 -16.04 -19.66
N VAL A 19 26.31 -14.82 -19.72
CA VAL A 19 25.38 -14.34 -18.68
C VAL A 19 24.11 -15.17 -18.82
N VAL A 20 23.91 -16.11 -17.90
CA VAL A 20 22.62 -16.78 -17.72
C VAL A 20 21.74 -15.78 -16.96
N ALA A 21 20.97 -14.99 -17.69
CA ALA A 21 19.89 -14.22 -17.09
C ALA A 21 18.81 -15.20 -16.65
N SER A 22 18.76 -15.49 -15.35
CA SER A 22 17.65 -16.20 -14.73
C SER A 22 16.40 -15.32 -14.87
N VAL A 23 15.56 -15.63 -15.85
CA VAL A 23 14.22 -15.05 -15.93
C VAL A 23 13.42 -15.68 -14.79
N ILE A 24 13.26 -14.95 -13.70
CA ILE A 24 12.26 -15.27 -12.67
C ILE A 24 10.91 -15.05 -13.35
N VAL A 25 10.27 -16.14 -13.78
CA VAL A 25 8.86 -16.11 -14.17
C VAL A 25 8.08 -16.08 -12.86
N ALA A 26 7.76 -14.88 -12.38
CA ALA A 26 6.74 -14.73 -11.36
C ALA A 26 5.46 -15.35 -11.91
N SER A 27 4.95 -16.39 -11.26
CA SER A 27 3.64 -16.96 -11.57
C SER A 27 2.58 -15.97 -11.13
N GLN A 28 2.24 -15.03 -12.00
CA GLN A 28 1.06 -14.20 -11.85
C GLN A 28 -0.15 -15.15 -11.82
N GLY A 29 -0.79 -15.26 -10.64
CA GLY A 29 -2.11 -15.87 -10.53
C GLY A 29 -3.05 -15.26 -11.57
N GLY A 30 -3.97 -16.07 -12.10
CA GLY A 30 -4.82 -15.71 -13.24
C GLY A 30 -5.42 -14.31 -13.09
N VAL A 31 -4.90 -13.36 -13.89
CA VAL A 31 -5.42 -12.01 -13.97
C VAL A 31 -6.76 -12.10 -14.67
N ALA A 32 -7.85 -11.85 -13.93
CA ALA A 32 -9.12 -11.49 -14.56
C ALA A 32 -8.83 -10.25 -15.42
N THR A 33 -8.89 -10.41 -16.74
CA THR A 33 -8.67 -9.31 -17.67
C THR A 33 -9.82 -8.32 -17.53
N ALA A 34 -9.63 -7.28 -16.72
CA ALA A 34 -10.54 -6.14 -16.67
C ALA A 34 -10.61 -5.51 -18.07
N THR A 35 -11.81 -5.39 -18.61
CA THR A 35 -12.07 -4.64 -19.84
C THR A 35 -12.35 -3.20 -19.45
N SER A 36 -11.38 -2.31 -19.63
CA SER A 36 -11.60 -0.86 -19.46
C SER A 36 -12.78 -0.44 -20.34
N GLY A 37 -13.77 0.19 -19.70
CA GLY A 37 -15.01 0.67 -20.30
C GLY A 37 -14.97 2.13 -20.73
N SER A 38 -16.14 2.76 -20.82
CA SER A 38 -16.33 4.20 -21.10
C SER A 38 -17.00 4.93 -19.91
N VAL A 39 -17.12 6.26 -20.00
CA VAL A 39 -18.00 7.01 -19.09
C VAL A 39 -19.45 6.84 -19.54
N PHE A 40 -20.35 6.37 -18.69
CA PHE A 40 -21.73 6.08 -19.07
C PHE A 40 -22.73 6.45 -17.97
N PHE A 41 -24.04 6.44 -18.25
CA PHE A 41 -25.06 6.65 -17.23
C PHE A 41 -25.19 5.44 -16.30
N SER A 42 -24.88 5.61 -15.03
CA SER A 42 -25.00 4.56 -14.01
C SER A 42 -26.34 4.59 -13.27
N GLU A 43 -27.00 5.75 -13.19
CA GLU A 43 -28.32 5.88 -12.57
C GLU A 43 -29.17 6.94 -13.27
N TYR A 44 -30.44 6.63 -13.49
CA TYR A 44 -31.48 7.52 -13.99
C TYR A 44 -32.58 7.61 -12.94
N VAL A 45 -33.03 8.82 -12.63
CA VAL A 45 -34.08 9.07 -11.65
C VAL A 45 -35.14 10.01 -12.21
N GLU A 46 -36.36 9.49 -12.36
CA GLU A 46 -37.58 10.29 -12.47
C GLU A 46 -38.37 10.15 -11.17
N GLY A 47 -38.07 11.05 -10.23
CA GLY A 47 -38.71 11.13 -8.92
C GLY A 47 -39.85 12.14 -8.87
N SER A 48 -40.48 12.24 -7.71
CA SER A 48 -41.60 13.14 -7.47
C SER A 48 -41.17 14.61 -7.47
N GLY A 49 -42.07 15.48 -7.95
CA GLY A 49 -41.86 16.92 -7.98
C GLY A 49 -40.73 17.33 -8.93
N ASN A 50 -39.65 17.90 -8.39
CA ASN A 50 -38.46 18.29 -9.16
C ASN A 50 -37.30 17.29 -8.99
N ASN A 51 -37.52 16.13 -8.38
CA ASN A 51 -36.48 15.15 -8.11
C ASN A 51 -36.11 14.39 -9.38
N GLN A 52 -35.22 14.99 -10.17
CA GLN A 52 -34.67 14.39 -11.38
C GLN A 52 -33.15 14.35 -11.24
N ALA A 53 -32.56 13.20 -11.55
CA ALA A 53 -31.12 12.99 -11.50
C ALA A 53 -30.63 12.07 -12.61
N LEU A 54 -29.41 12.32 -13.06
CA LEU A 54 -28.61 11.43 -13.87
C LEU A 54 -27.25 11.29 -13.21
N GLU A 55 -26.81 10.06 -12.97
CA GLU A 55 -25.47 9.75 -12.50
C GLU A 55 -24.63 9.24 -13.67
N LEU A 56 -23.39 9.71 -13.76
CA LEU A 56 -22.37 9.16 -14.64
C LEU A 56 -21.36 8.36 -13.84
N TYR A 57 -20.91 7.24 -14.37
CA TYR A 57 -19.80 6.44 -13.84
C TYR A 57 -18.66 6.39 -14.84
N ASN A 58 -17.42 6.50 -14.35
CA ASN A 58 -16.22 6.32 -15.17
C ASN A 58 -15.68 4.89 -15.08
N ALA A 59 -16.04 4.04 -16.03
CA ALA A 59 -15.51 2.68 -16.15
C ALA A 59 -14.15 2.59 -16.85
N THR A 60 -13.51 3.73 -17.16
CA THR A 60 -12.16 3.74 -17.72
C THR A 60 -11.14 3.59 -16.60
N ALA A 61 -9.97 3.01 -16.90
CA ALA A 61 -8.87 2.87 -15.93
C ALA A 61 -8.11 4.19 -15.63
N ALA A 62 -8.62 5.34 -16.08
CA ALA A 62 -7.97 6.64 -15.94
C ALA A 62 -8.98 7.72 -15.57
N SER A 63 -8.49 8.84 -15.03
CA SER A 63 -9.33 10.03 -14.86
C SER A 63 -9.74 10.62 -16.20
N VAL A 64 -11.00 11.06 -16.32
CA VAL A 64 -11.57 11.65 -17.54
C VAL A 64 -11.96 13.10 -17.29
N GLU A 65 -11.61 13.98 -18.23
CA GLU A 65 -12.03 15.39 -18.23
C GLU A 65 -13.45 15.53 -18.80
N LEU A 66 -14.38 16.05 -18.00
CA LEU A 66 -15.79 16.17 -18.37
C LEU A 66 -16.13 17.44 -19.16
N SER A 67 -15.17 18.34 -19.38
CA SER A 67 -15.43 19.63 -20.04
C SER A 67 -15.92 19.53 -21.50
N THR A 68 -15.68 18.39 -22.15
CA THR A 68 -16.20 18.07 -23.48
C THR A 68 -17.54 17.33 -23.41
N TYR A 69 -17.97 16.90 -22.22
CA TYR A 69 -19.18 16.11 -22.06
C TYR A 69 -20.42 16.98 -21.94
N THR A 70 -21.50 16.52 -22.58
CA THR A 70 -22.82 17.13 -22.47
C THR A 70 -23.90 16.08 -22.31
N ILE A 71 -24.89 16.38 -21.49
CA ILE A 71 -26.16 15.63 -21.45
C ILE A 71 -27.16 16.40 -22.31
N GLU A 72 -27.71 15.73 -23.32
CA GLU A 72 -28.71 16.26 -24.24
C GLU A 72 -30.04 15.56 -24.02
N ILE A 73 -31.10 16.32 -23.76
CA ILE A 73 -32.46 15.81 -23.59
C ILE A 73 -33.28 16.12 -24.84
N TYR A 74 -33.99 15.12 -25.33
CA TYR A 74 -34.82 15.17 -26.52
C TYR A 74 -36.28 14.91 -26.13
N ALA A 75 -36.98 15.99 -25.84
CA ALA A 75 -38.32 15.89 -25.30
C ALA A 75 -39.37 15.47 -26.33
N ASP A 76 -40.33 14.64 -25.94
CA ASP A 76 -41.51 14.26 -26.74
C ASP A 76 -41.18 13.86 -28.20
N GLY A 77 -40.15 13.02 -28.37
CA GLY A 77 -39.72 12.54 -29.69
C GLY A 77 -38.94 13.55 -30.53
N ALA A 78 -38.34 14.57 -29.92
CA ALA A 78 -37.41 15.47 -30.60
C ALA A 78 -36.28 14.69 -31.31
N ASN A 79 -35.87 15.17 -32.49
CA ASN A 79 -34.87 14.48 -33.31
C ASN A 79 -33.44 14.73 -32.80
N LEU A 80 -32.53 13.79 -33.09
CA LEU A 80 -31.13 13.78 -32.64
C LEU A 80 -30.32 15.07 -32.97
N PHE A 81 -30.77 15.89 -33.92
CA PHE A 81 -30.07 17.13 -34.32
C PHE A 81 -30.58 18.39 -33.61
N SER A 82 -31.61 18.28 -32.77
CA SER A 82 -32.26 19.41 -32.11
C SER A 82 -32.64 19.06 -30.67
N PRO A 83 -31.67 18.94 -29.75
CA PRO A 83 -31.96 18.69 -28.34
C PRO A 83 -32.84 19.80 -27.77
N THR A 84 -33.82 19.42 -26.95
CA THR A 84 -34.70 20.35 -26.24
C THR A 84 -33.94 21.08 -25.15
N TYR A 85 -33.11 20.34 -24.41
CA TYR A 85 -32.25 20.89 -23.37
C TYR A 85 -30.84 20.31 -23.47
N THR A 86 -29.86 21.09 -23.03
CA THR A 86 -28.46 20.68 -22.94
C THR A 86 -27.92 21.08 -21.57
N VAL A 87 -27.18 20.17 -20.95
CA VAL A 87 -26.42 20.39 -19.72
C VAL A 87 -24.95 20.16 -20.05
N SER A 88 -24.13 21.20 -19.91
CA SER A 88 -22.67 21.07 -20.02
C SER A 88 -22.08 20.58 -18.70
N LEU A 89 -21.14 19.65 -18.78
CA LEU A 89 -20.40 19.14 -17.63
C LEU A 89 -19.02 19.81 -17.54
N ILE A 90 -18.42 19.76 -16.36
CA ILE A 90 -17.09 20.30 -16.10
C ILE A 90 -16.39 19.44 -15.03
N GLY A 91 -15.08 19.67 -14.86
CA GLY A 91 -14.27 18.97 -13.88
C GLY A 91 -13.71 17.66 -14.39
N THR A 92 -13.14 16.89 -13.47
CA THR A 92 -12.47 15.62 -13.75
C THR A 92 -13.18 14.53 -12.97
N LEU A 93 -13.43 13.39 -13.61
CA LEU A 93 -14.02 12.20 -12.99
C LEU A 93 -12.93 11.13 -12.84
N GLY A 94 -12.60 10.73 -11.61
CA GLY A 94 -11.59 9.69 -11.37
C GLY A 94 -12.03 8.33 -11.89
N SER A 95 -11.07 7.42 -12.05
CA SER A 95 -11.35 6.03 -12.42
C SER A 95 -12.23 5.39 -11.35
N GLY A 96 -13.40 4.86 -11.72
CA GLY A 96 -14.32 4.22 -10.79
C GLY A 96 -15.14 5.17 -9.94
N ASP A 97 -15.04 6.48 -10.16
CA ASP A 97 -15.86 7.47 -9.48
C ASP A 97 -17.19 7.70 -10.22
N THR A 98 -18.17 8.26 -9.51
CA THR A 98 -19.41 8.77 -10.08
C THR A 98 -19.53 10.28 -9.96
N VAL A 99 -20.43 10.86 -10.76
CA VAL A 99 -20.87 12.25 -10.64
C VAL A 99 -22.37 12.32 -10.86
N VAL A 100 -23.07 12.98 -9.94
CA VAL A 100 -24.52 13.12 -9.95
C VAL A 100 -24.92 14.52 -10.41
N VAL A 101 -25.70 14.56 -11.50
CA VAL A 101 -26.31 15.76 -12.04
C VAL A 101 -27.78 15.75 -11.67
N VAL A 102 -28.24 16.75 -10.92
CA VAL A 102 -29.64 16.87 -10.51
C VAL A 102 -30.29 18.13 -11.06
N ARG A 103 -31.61 18.10 -11.19
CA ARG A 103 -32.39 19.27 -11.58
C ARG A 103 -32.29 20.34 -10.51
N ALA A 104 -32.06 21.59 -10.93
CA ALA A 104 -32.02 22.71 -10.01
C ALA A 104 -33.36 22.82 -9.23
N GLY A 105 -33.26 22.79 -7.90
CA GLY A 105 -34.42 22.81 -7.01
C GLY A 105 -34.98 21.42 -6.65
N SER A 106 -34.26 20.35 -6.98
CA SER A 106 -34.49 19.02 -6.39
C SER A 106 -34.09 19.01 -4.91
N SER A 107 -34.57 18.00 -4.17
CA SER A 107 -34.09 17.69 -2.81
C SER A 107 -32.95 16.66 -2.80
N LEU A 108 -32.46 16.25 -3.97
CA LEU A 108 -31.49 15.17 -4.13
C LEU A 108 -30.06 15.66 -3.87
N PRO A 109 -29.17 14.79 -3.34
CA PRO A 109 -27.74 15.07 -3.35
C PRO A 109 -27.22 15.08 -4.79
N GLY A 110 -26.36 16.05 -5.14
CA GLY A 110 -25.68 16.06 -6.42
C GLY A 110 -24.64 17.15 -6.54
N GLU A 111 -23.54 16.85 -7.21
CA GLU A 111 -22.41 17.74 -7.47
C GLU A 111 -22.79 18.84 -8.46
N PHE A 112 -23.69 18.54 -9.39
CA PHE A 112 -24.16 19.47 -10.42
C PHE A 112 -25.65 19.77 -10.28
N GLN A 113 -25.97 21.06 -10.22
CA GLN A 113 -27.36 21.56 -10.20
C GLN A 113 -27.65 22.21 -11.54
N ALA A 114 -28.46 21.57 -12.37
CA ALA A 114 -28.76 22.02 -13.72
C ALA A 114 -30.24 22.38 -13.87
N GLY A 115 -30.54 23.66 -14.12
CA GLY A 115 -31.91 24.11 -14.38
C GLY A 115 -32.48 23.57 -15.70
N SER A 116 -31.62 23.16 -16.63
CA SER A 116 -31.96 22.53 -17.90
C SER A 116 -32.06 21.00 -17.83
N LEU A 117 -31.81 20.37 -16.68
CA LEU A 117 -32.08 18.94 -16.50
C LEU A 117 -33.58 18.74 -16.26
N ILE A 118 -34.36 18.80 -17.33
CA ILE A 118 -35.80 18.63 -17.34
C ILE A 118 -36.11 17.54 -18.35
N PHE A 119 -36.62 16.42 -17.88
CA PHE A 119 -37.07 15.28 -18.68
C PHE A 119 -38.25 14.59 -18.00
N ASP A 120 -39.02 13.80 -18.70
CA ASP A 120 -39.97 12.83 -18.12
C ASP A 120 -39.96 11.52 -18.93
N GLY A 121 -40.79 10.56 -18.56
CA GLY A 121 -40.67 9.17 -18.98
C GLY A 121 -40.56 8.94 -20.49
N ASN A 122 -41.11 9.81 -21.33
CA ASN A 122 -41.07 9.69 -22.79
C ASN A 122 -39.97 10.54 -23.47
N ASP A 123 -39.02 11.08 -22.71
CA ASP A 123 -37.89 11.87 -23.20
C ASP A 123 -36.60 11.06 -23.36
N ALA A 124 -35.96 11.16 -24.53
CA ALA A 124 -34.69 10.48 -24.75
C ALA A 124 -33.52 11.33 -24.22
N ILE A 125 -32.50 10.67 -23.67
CA ILE A 125 -31.34 11.33 -23.05
C ILE A 125 -30.07 10.77 -23.67
N VAL A 126 -29.18 11.65 -24.13
CA VAL A 126 -27.93 11.31 -24.79
C VAL A 126 -26.77 11.93 -24.02
N LEU A 127 -25.78 11.09 -23.67
CA LEU A 127 -24.47 11.55 -23.22
C LEU A 127 -23.55 11.68 -24.42
N ARG A 128 -22.95 12.86 -24.60
CA ARG A 128 -21.90 13.09 -25.59
C ARG A 128 -20.57 13.39 -24.97
N ASP A 129 -19.51 13.05 -25.70
CA ASP A 129 -18.17 13.62 -25.58
C ASP A 129 -17.85 14.36 -26.89
N GLY A 130 -17.94 15.69 -26.84
CA GLY A 130 -17.90 16.55 -28.02
C GLY A 130 -19.01 16.19 -29.01
N THR A 131 -18.67 15.46 -30.07
CA THR A 131 -19.65 15.01 -31.09
C THR A 131 -19.98 13.53 -31.01
N ALA A 132 -19.19 12.74 -30.27
CA ALA A 132 -19.40 11.31 -30.12
C ALA A 132 -20.55 11.04 -29.15
N ILE A 133 -21.41 10.08 -29.46
CA ILE A 133 -22.39 9.55 -28.51
C ILE A 133 -21.65 8.52 -27.66
N VAL A 134 -21.75 8.67 -26.34
CA VAL A 134 -21.13 7.78 -25.37
C VAL A 134 -22.18 6.88 -24.72
N ASP A 135 -23.38 7.41 -24.47
CA ASP A 135 -24.49 6.62 -23.93
C ASP A 135 -25.85 7.22 -24.33
N VAL A 136 -26.89 6.39 -24.37
CA VAL A 136 -28.26 6.77 -24.76
C VAL A 136 -29.28 6.00 -23.92
N ILE A 137 -30.12 6.75 -23.21
CA ILE A 137 -31.37 6.30 -22.60
C ILE A 137 -32.52 6.70 -23.53
N GLY A 138 -33.38 5.76 -23.91
CA GLY A 138 -34.46 6.01 -24.87
C GLY A 138 -34.01 6.03 -26.34
N GLN A 139 -34.80 6.68 -27.19
CA GLN A 139 -34.58 6.70 -28.65
C GLN A 139 -34.94 8.08 -29.25
N PRO A 140 -33.95 8.96 -29.49
CA PRO A 140 -34.21 10.26 -30.10
C PRO A 140 -34.94 10.15 -31.44
N GLY A 141 -35.94 11.01 -31.66
CA GLY A 141 -36.81 11.00 -32.84
C GLY A 141 -38.02 10.06 -32.74
N LEU A 142 -38.20 9.34 -31.63
CA LEU A 142 -39.36 8.51 -31.34
C LEU A 142 -39.96 8.93 -29.99
N ASP A 143 -41.27 9.14 -29.97
CA ASP A 143 -42.04 9.35 -28.74
C ASP A 143 -42.77 8.04 -28.37
N PRO A 144 -42.42 7.38 -27.24
CA PRO A 144 -43.11 6.20 -26.76
C PRO A 144 -44.48 6.51 -26.12
N VAL A 145 -44.91 7.78 -26.12
CA VAL A 145 -46.13 8.35 -25.53
C VAL A 145 -46.09 8.41 -24.00
N THR A 146 -45.54 7.39 -23.33
CA THR A 146 -45.47 7.36 -21.86
C THR A 146 -44.08 7.04 -21.33
N GLU A 147 -43.48 5.94 -21.78
CA GLU A 147 -42.22 5.42 -21.21
C GLU A 147 -41.54 4.41 -22.12
N TRP A 148 -40.25 4.19 -21.93
CA TRP A 148 -39.58 2.97 -22.38
C TRP A 148 -39.54 1.94 -21.25
N GLY A 149 -39.70 0.67 -21.59
CA GLY A 149 -39.72 -0.42 -20.61
C GLY A 149 -41.10 -0.69 -20.03
N THR A 150 -41.15 -1.43 -18.92
CA THR A 150 -42.40 -1.76 -18.20
C THR A 150 -42.13 -2.06 -16.72
N GLY A 151 -43.12 -1.81 -15.86
CA GLY A 151 -43.00 -2.11 -14.43
C GLY A 151 -41.98 -1.19 -13.78
N ASP A 152 -41.16 -1.70 -12.84
CA ASP A 152 -40.12 -0.88 -12.21
C ASP A 152 -38.92 -0.66 -13.17
N VAL A 153 -38.78 -1.50 -14.21
CA VAL A 153 -37.74 -1.38 -15.25
C VAL A 153 -38.28 -0.54 -16.41
N SER A 154 -38.70 0.69 -16.11
CA SER A 154 -39.15 1.67 -17.09
C SER A 154 -38.69 3.08 -16.73
N THR A 155 -38.85 4.01 -17.66
CA THR A 155 -38.39 5.40 -17.48
C THR A 155 -39.37 6.28 -16.73
N GLN A 156 -40.69 6.08 -16.83
CA GLN A 156 -41.67 6.92 -16.11
C GLN A 156 -41.75 6.57 -14.64
N ASP A 157 -41.70 7.61 -13.78
CA ASP A 157 -41.92 7.50 -12.32
C ASP A 157 -41.06 6.42 -11.63
N ASN A 158 -39.85 6.19 -12.12
CA ASN A 158 -38.98 5.11 -11.67
C ASN A 158 -37.51 5.54 -11.57
N THR A 159 -36.72 4.71 -10.88
CA THR A 159 -35.27 4.79 -10.85
C THR A 159 -34.68 3.59 -11.57
N LEU A 160 -33.72 3.83 -12.46
CA LEU A 160 -32.99 2.78 -13.17
C LEU A 160 -31.51 2.84 -12.76
N ARG A 161 -30.94 1.71 -12.34
CA ARG A 161 -29.49 1.57 -12.09
C ARG A 161 -28.86 0.62 -13.09
N ARG A 162 -27.73 1.01 -13.65
CA ARG A 162 -26.99 0.19 -14.61
C ARG A 162 -26.52 -1.11 -13.93
N ILE A 163 -26.55 -2.23 -14.65
CA ILE A 163 -26.05 -3.51 -14.14
C ILE A 163 -24.52 -3.51 -14.11
N ALA A 164 -23.91 -4.07 -13.06
CA ALA A 164 -22.46 -4.01 -12.81
C ALA A 164 -21.56 -4.53 -13.95
N SER A 165 -22.06 -5.48 -14.75
CA SER A 165 -21.33 -6.06 -15.88
C SER A 165 -21.32 -5.18 -17.14
N VAL A 166 -22.06 -4.06 -17.15
CA VAL A 166 -22.09 -3.12 -18.28
C VAL A 166 -20.90 -2.18 -18.13
N CYS A 167 -19.97 -2.27 -19.08
CA CYS A 167 -18.75 -1.46 -19.09
C CYS A 167 -18.78 -0.33 -20.09
N ASP A 168 -19.71 -0.37 -21.04
CA ASP A 168 -19.82 0.66 -22.06
C ASP A 168 -21.25 1.15 -22.16
N GLY A 169 -21.38 2.47 -22.38
CA GLY A 169 -22.67 3.07 -22.69
C GLY A 169 -23.20 2.58 -24.04
N ARG A 170 -24.52 2.67 -24.20
CA ARG A 170 -25.20 2.36 -25.45
C ARG A 170 -25.00 3.51 -26.43
N THR A 171 -24.17 3.30 -27.46
CA THR A 171 -23.82 4.36 -28.42
C THR A 171 -24.75 4.47 -29.63
N ASP A 172 -25.70 3.54 -29.77
CA ASP A 172 -26.66 3.54 -30.88
C ASP A 172 -27.97 4.25 -30.50
N PRO A 173 -28.28 5.41 -31.11
CA PRO A 173 -29.49 6.16 -30.81
C PRO A 173 -30.71 5.70 -31.61
N VAL A 174 -30.57 4.74 -32.55
CA VAL A 174 -31.60 4.45 -33.56
C VAL A 174 -32.41 3.19 -33.24
N ASN A 175 -31.78 2.12 -32.77
CA ASN A 175 -32.54 0.89 -32.47
C ASN A 175 -33.43 1.09 -31.23
N THR A 176 -34.35 0.15 -31.02
CA THR A 176 -35.25 0.17 -29.85
C THR A 176 -34.43 0.16 -28.55
N PHE A 177 -34.79 1.05 -27.63
CA PHE A 177 -34.29 1.00 -26.26
C PHE A 177 -35.13 0.04 -25.41
N ASP A 178 -34.49 -1.01 -24.89
CA ASP A 178 -35.08 -1.94 -23.93
C ASP A 178 -34.27 -1.88 -22.63
N PRO A 179 -34.77 -1.21 -21.58
CA PRO A 179 -34.02 -1.04 -20.33
C PRO A 179 -33.75 -2.38 -19.64
N SER A 180 -34.53 -3.45 -19.89
CA SER A 180 -34.35 -4.75 -19.23
C SER A 180 -33.04 -5.46 -19.57
N LEU A 181 -32.35 -5.01 -20.62
CA LEU A 181 -31.07 -5.59 -21.05
C LEU A 181 -29.89 -5.13 -20.20
N GLU A 182 -29.94 -3.91 -19.67
CA GLU A 182 -28.78 -3.22 -19.09
C GLU A 182 -29.07 -2.51 -17.77
N TRP A 183 -30.33 -2.48 -17.34
CA TRP A 183 -30.79 -1.73 -16.16
C TRP A 183 -31.58 -2.61 -15.18
N THR A 184 -31.38 -2.34 -13.90
CA THR A 184 -32.25 -2.78 -12.82
C THR A 184 -33.19 -1.63 -12.44
N GLY A 185 -34.47 -1.93 -12.34
CA GLY A 185 -35.52 -0.97 -12.04
C GLY A 185 -35.90 -0.94 -10.56
N PHE A 186 -36.24 0.24 -10.07
CA PHE A 186 -36.68 0.52 -8.71
C PHE A 186 -37.85 1.50 -8.74
N ALA A 187 -38.71 1.40 -7.72
CA ALA A 187 -39.89 2.25 -7.58
C ALA A 187 -39.53 3.74 -7.49
N LEU A 188 -40.51 4.59 -7.79
CA LEU A 188 -40.49 6.03 -7.56
C LEU A 188 -39.80 6.42 -6.24
N ASP A 189 -38.98 7.46 -6.30
CA ASP A 189 -38.27 8.05 -5.16
C ASP A 189 -37.23 7.13 -4.46
N THR A 190 -36.64 6.20 -5.20
CA THR A 190 -35.55 5.34 -4.71
C THR A 190 -34.18 5.96 -5.04
N PHE A 191 -33.55 6.64 -4.07
CA PHE A 191 -32.34 7.45 -4.30
C PHE A 191 -31.06 6.92 -3.64
N ASP A 192 -31.11 5.75 -3.01
CA ASP A 192 -30.03 5.19 -2.20
C ASP A 192 -28.77 4.75 -2.97
N GLY A 193 -28.83 4.74 -4.32
CA GLY A 193 -27.71 4.43 -5.20
C GLY A 193 -26.84 5.64 -5.55
N LEU A 194 -27.41 6.84 -5.51
CA LEU A 194 -26.72 8.06 -5.97
C LEU A 194 -25.41 8.30 -5.21
N GLY A 195 -24.36 8.59 -5.96
CA GLY A 195 -23.00 8.79 -5.48
C GLY A 195 -22.15 7.50 -5.47
N SER A 196 -22.65 6.39 -6.02
CA SER A 196 -21.90 5.14 -6.09
C SER A 196 -22.42 4.20 -7.18
N HIS A 197 -21.50 3.46 -7.82
CA HIS A 197 -21.87 2.44 -8.78
C HIS A 197 -21.01 1.18 -8.59
N SER A 198 -21.67 0.02 -8.45
CA SER A 198 -20.98 -1.28 -8.44
C SER A 198 -20.69 -1.69 -9.87
N SER A 199 -19.43 -1.99 -10.19
CA SER A 199 -18.98 -2.31 -11.55
C SER A 199 -17.94 -3.43 -11.56
N ASP A 200 -18.02 -4.30 -12.57
CA ASP A 200 -17.05 -5.38 -12.84
C ASP A 200 -15.97 -4.95 -13.87
N CYS A 201 -15.97 -3.69 -14.27
CA CYS A 201 -15.22 -3.20 -15.44
C CYS A 201 -13.78 -2.79 -15.13
N LEU A 202 -13.52 -2.48 -13.86
CA LEU A 202 -12.20 -2.11 -13.38
C LEU A 202 -11.56 -3.28 -12.65
N ALA A 203 -10.25 -3.43 -12.82
CA ALA A 203 -9.50 -4.33 -11.95
C ALA A 203 -9.64 -3.81 -10.51
N PRO A 204 -9.73 -4.71 -9.51
CA PRO A 204 -9.63 -4.27 -8.13
C PRO A 204 -8.33 -3.46 -7.95
N PRO A 205 -8.34 -2.40 -7.14
CA PRO A 205 -7.12 -1.66 -6.86
C PRO A 205 -6.05 -2.64 -6.35
N PRO A 206 -4.78 -2.47 -6.74
CA PRO A 206 -3.71 -3.28 -6.18
C PRO A 206 -3.75 -3.15 -4.64
N PRO A 207 -3.42 -4.22 -3.89
CA PRO A 207 -3.30 -4.11 -2.44
C PRO A 207 -2.32 -2.98 -2.09
N PRO A 208 -2.54 -2.28 -0.96
CA PRO A 208 -1.60 -1.27 -0.50
C PRO A 208 -0.19 -1.87 -0.38
N ALA A 209 0.83 -1.06 -0.67
CA ALA A 209 2.20 -1.46 -0.44
C ALA A 209 2.40 -1.80 1.05
N PRO A 210 3.26 -2.79 1.37
CA PRO A 210 3.62 -3.08 2.75
C PRO A 210 4.13 -1.85 3.50
N SER A 211 3.89 -1.82 4.82
CA SER A 211 4.57 -0.89 5.71
C SER A 211 6.08 -1.14 5.73
N ASP A 212 6.87 -0.12 6.10
CA ASP A 212 8.30 -0.30 6.29
C ASP A 212 8.56 -1.19 7.51
N PRO A 213 9.47 -2.18 7.42
CA PRO A 213 9.82 -3.03 8.56
C PRO A 213 10.69 -2.30 9.58
N LEU A 214 10.68 -2.76 10.83
CA LEU A 214 11.43 -2.18 11.96
C LEU A 214 12.28 -3.26 12.64
N ILE A 215 13.47 -2.91 13.14
CA ILE A 215 14.20 -3.74 14.09
C ILE A 215 13.42 -3.74 15.40
N ASN A 216 12.85 -4.88 15.80
CA ASN A 216 11.92 -4.94 16.94
C ASN A 216 12.60 -5.42 18.22
N GLU A 217 13.56 -6.33 18.12
CA GLU A 217 14.27 -6.90 19.25
C GLU A 217 15.64 -7.39 18.79
N PHE A 218 16.66 -7.27 19.63
CA PHE A 218 17.94 -7.93 19.41
C PHE A 218 18.58 -8.37 20.71
N VAL A 219 19.39 -9.42 20.63
CA VAL A 219 20.28 -9.87 21.71
C VAL A 219 21.63 -10.18 21.09
N ALA A 220 22.66 -9.45 21.49
CA ALA A 220 24.05 -9.66 21.10
C ALA A 220 24.86 -10.35 22.20
N ASN A 221 24.49 -10.15 23.47
CA ASN A 221 25.19 -10.69 24.63
C ASN A 221 24.19 -11.11 25.72
N HIS A 222 24.41 -12.26 26.34
CA HIS A 222 23.61 -12.71 27.47
C HIS A 222 24.45 -13.55 28.46
N ALA A 223 23.86 -13.87 29.62
CA ALA A 223 24.56 -14.63 30.64
C ALA A 223 25.03 -15.99 30.11
N GLY A 224 26.31 -16.31 30.33
CA GLY A 224 26.89 -17.59 29.94
C GLY A 224 27.69 -17.51 28.65
N SER A 225 27.38 -18.40 27.69
CA SER A 225 27.96 -18.37 26.35
C SER A 225 26.92 -17.83 25.39
N ASP A 226 27.32 -16.92 24.50
CA ASP A 226 26.41 -16.27 23.57
C ASP A 226 25.93 -17.28 22.51
N THR A 227 24.81 -17.95 22.80
CA THR A 227 24.21 -19.02 21.99
C THR A 227 22.79 -18.70 21.56
N ASN A 228 22.22 -17.61 22.09
CA ASN A 228 20.86 -17.15 21.85
C ASN A 228 20.87 -15.72 21.32
N GLU A 229 21.89 -15.38 20.54
CA GLU A 229 21.92 -14.10 19.84
C GLU A 229 20.90 -14.10 18.69
N PHE A 230 20.25 -12.97 18.46
CA PHE A 230 19.37 -12.81 17.32
C PHE A 230 19.10 -11.34 17.03
N VAL A 231 18.61 -11.09 15.82
CA VAL A 231 17.86 -9.87 15.49
C VAL A 231 16.47 -10.28 15.01
N GLU A 232 15.47 -9.53 15.47
CA GLU A 232 14.09 -9.62 15.04
C GLU A 232 13.69 -8.35 14.29
N VAL A 233 12.92 -8.55 13.22
CA VAL A 233 12.27 -7.50 12.46
C VAL A 233 10.76 -7.69 12.54
N SER A 234 10.04 -6.62 12.86
CA SER A 234 8.58 -6.55 12.77
C SER A 234 8.12 -5.90 11.47
N GLY A 235 6.98 -6.32 10.94
CA GLY A 235 6.31 -5.69 9.81
C GLY A 235 4.92 -6.30 9.56
N ASP A 236 4.30 -5.96 8.43
CA ASP A 236 3.01 -6.55 8.05
C ASP A 236 3.05 -8.09 8.04
N ALA A 237 1.97 -8.74 8.50
CA ALA A 237 1.88 -10.20 8.61
C ALA A 237 2.01 -10.92 7.25
N SER A 238 2.74 -12.04 7.23
CA SER A 238 2.94 -12.90 6.05
C SER A 238 3.44 -12.16 4.80
N THR A 239 4.31 -11.17 5.01
CA THR A 239 4.78 -10.26 3.96
C THR A 239 6.24 -10.49 3.64
N ASP A 240 6.60 -10.44 2.36
CA ASP A 240 7.96 -10.62 1.87
C ASP A 240 8.77 -9.31 1.95
N TYR A 241 9.79 -9.30 2.81
CA TYR A 241 10.71 -8.19 3.01
C TYR A 241 12.11 -8.48 2.45
N SER A 242 12.25 -9.40 1.47
CA SER A 242 13.54 -9.80 0.86
C SER A 242 14.34 -8.72 0.16
N VAL A 243 13.78 -7.52 0.00
CA VAL A 243 14.52 -6.32 -0.44
C VAL A 243 15.34 -5.67 0.69
N PHE A 244 15.06 -5.99 1.95
CA PHE A 244 15.72 -5.43 3.12
C PHE A 244 16.79 -6.35 3.70
N THR A 245 17.76 -5.77 4.39
CA THR A 245 18.87 -6.48 5.05
C THR A 245 19.21 -5.77 6.35
N VAL A 246 19.35 -6.51 7.45
CA VAL A 246 19.97 -5.99 8.67
C VAL A 246 21.48 -6.14 8.54
N LEU A 247 22.20 -5.05 8.76
CA LEU A 247 23.66 -5.00 8.84
C LEU A 247 24.06 -4.80 10.30
N ALA A 248 25.07 -5.53 10.76
CA ALA A 248 25.75 -5.23 12.02
C ALA A 248 27.12 -4.63 11.70
N LEU A 249 27.32 -3.37 12.09
CA LEU A 249 28.53 -2.60 11.87
C LEU A 249 29.31 -2.51 13.17
N GLU A 250 30.61 -2.75 13.08
CA GLU A 250 31.52 -2.66 14.21
C GLU A 250 31.85 -1.22 14.57
N GLY A 251 31.95 -0.94 15.88
CA GLY A 251 32.12 0.40 16.42
C GLY A 251 33.35 0.60 17.30
N ASP A 252 34.04 -0.44 17.75
CA ASP A 252 35.25 -0.32 18.57
C ASP A 252 36.51 -0.37 17.68
N SER A 253 37.05 -1.57 17.43
CA SER A 253 38.42 -1.68 16.91
C SER A 253 38.50 -1.61 15.37
N SER A 254 37.40 -1.91 14.69
CA SER A 254 37.27 -1.92 13.22
C SER A 254 36.03 -1.11 12.80
N LYS A 255 36.04 0.18 13.14
CA LYS A 255 34.91 1.10 12.96
C LYS A 255 34.40 1.05 11.52
N GLY A 256 33.10 0.90 11.36
CA GLY A 256 32.44 0.96 10.05
C GLY A 256 32.57 -0.32 9.23
N VAL A 257 33.28 -1.34 9.71
CA VAL A 257 33.34 -2.65 9.07
C VAL A 257 32.02 -3.39 9.30
N ILE A 258 31.49 -4.01 8.23
CA ILE A 258 30.29 -4.86 8.31
C ILE A 258 30.66 -6.25 8.83
N ASP A 259 30.25 -6.59 10.04
CA ASP A 259 30.47 -7.93 10.60
C ASP A 259 29.28 -8.87 10.37
N GLY A 260 28.07 -8.33 10.38
CA GLY A 260 26.83 -9.09 10.15
C GLY A 260 26.10 -8.65 8.89
N VAL A 261 25.63 -9.61 8.09
CA VAL A 261 24.72 -9.39 6.95
C VAL A 261 23.57 -10.38 7.04
N PHE A 262 22.37 -9.88 7.34
CA PHE A 262 21.18 -10.70 7.58
C PHE A 262 20.05 -10.29 6.63
N PRO A 263 19.91 -10.94 5.47
CA PRO A 263 18.81 -10.67 4.55
C PRO A 263 17.47 -10.98 5.21
N VAL A 264 16.55 -10.01 5.21
CA VAL A 264 15.23 -10.17 5.83
C VAL A 264 14.37 -11.04 4.92
N GLY A 265 13.64 -12.00 5.50
CA GLY A 265 12.78 -12.91 4.75
C GLY A 265 11.33 -12.45 4.72
N SER A 266 10.42 -13.42 4.73
CA SER A 266 9.01 -13.14 4.98
C SER A 266 8.74 -13.16 6.48
N THR A 267 7.94 -12.21 6.96
CA THR A 267 7.37 -12.26 8.31
C THR A 267 6.39 -13.42 8.44
N ASP A 268 6.17 -13.88 9.66
CA ASP A 268 5.16 -14.87 9.98
C ASP A 268 3.74 -14.27 10.03
N ALA A 269 2.74 -15.07 10.41
CA ALA A 269 1.35 -14.61 10.52
C ALA A 269 1.12 -13.57 11.64
N SER A 270 2.08 -13.41 12.54
CA SER A 270 2.05 -12.42 13.63
C SER A 270 2.81 -11.14 13.26
N GLY A 271 3.55 -11.13 12.15
CA GLY A 271 4.31 -9.96 11.69
C GLY A 271 5.80 -9.99 12.03
N TYR A 272 6.35 -11.12 12.50
CA TYR A 272 7.76 -11.18 12.92
C TYR A 272 8.62 -12.01 11.97
N TRP A 273 9.85 -11.54 11.76
CA TRP A 273 10.93 -12.30 11.14
C TRP A 273 12.12 -12.30 12.08
N THR A 274 12.81 -13.43 12.23
CA THR A 274 14.04 -13.50 13.04
C THR A 274 15.18 -14.12 12.25
N THR A 275 16.41 -13.77 12.61
CA THR A 275 17.62 -14.48 12.12
C THR A 275 17.65 -15.96 12.54
N GLY A 276 16.80 -16.35 13.51
CA GLY A 276 17.03 -17.51 14.36
C GLY A 276 18.19 -17.27 15.33
N PHE A 277 18.34 -18.16 16.31
CA PHE A 277 19.45 -18.07 17.26
C PHE A 277 20.80 -18.33 16.59
N MET A 278 21.74 -17.44 16.86
CA MET A 278 23.13 -17.46 16.42
C MET A 278 24.06 -17.68 17.61
N SER A 279 25.34 -17.92 17.32
CA SER A 279 26.36 -18.04 18.36
C SER A 279 27.61 -17.26 17.96
N ASN A 280 27.94 -16.20 18.68
CA ASN A 280 28.99 -15.23 18.33
C ASN A 280 28.81 -14.68 16.90
N GLY A 281 27.57 -14.35 16.54
CA GLY A 281 27.18 -13.72 15.28
C GLY A 281 27.03 -12.20 15.37
N LEU A 282 26.91 -11.65 16.56
CA LEU A 282 26.88 -10.22 16.88
C LEU A 282 28.02 -9.87 17.85
N GLU A 283 28.40 -8.59 17.86
CA GLU A 283 29.49 -8.09 18.69
C GLU A 283 29.05 -7.76 20.12
N ASN A 284 29.88 -8.11 21.10
CA ASN A 284 29.57 -7.79 22.51
C ASN A 284 29.93 -6.34 22.89
N GLY A 285 30.69 -5.65 22.05
CA GLY A 285 31.12 -4.25 22.23
C GLY A 285 30.19 -3.25 21.55
N THR A 286 30.72 -2.05 21.29
CA THR A 286 29.99 -1.01 20.56
C THR A 286 29.71 -1.44 19.12
N GLN A 287 28.43 -1.51 18.74
CA GLN A 287 27.97 -1.92 17.41
C GLN A 287 26.76 -1.10 16.95
N SER A 288 26.51 -1.07 15.64
CA SER A 288 25.30 -0.48 15.06
C SER A 288 24.55 -1.49 14.20
N LEU A 289 23.26 -1.68 14.46
CA LEU A 289 22.35 -2.44 13.61
C LEU A 289 21.62 -1.49 12.68
N LEU A 290 21.78 -1.68 11.37
CA LEU A 290 21.11 -0.89 10.34
C LEU A 290 20.19 -1.79 9.51
N LEU A 291 18.90 -1.46 9.44
CA LEU A 291 17.96 -2.09 8.52
C LEU A 291 17.92 -1.28 7.22
N VAL A 292 18.47 -1.82 6.15
CA VAL A 292 18.68 -1.10 4.89
C VAL A 292 17.92 -1.75 3.73
N GLU A 293 17.52 -0.93 2.75
CA GLU A 293 16.87 -1.38 1.52
C GLU A 293 17.88 -1.54 0.38
N GLY A 294 17.79 -2.64 -0.37
CA GLY A 294 18.54 -2.83 -1.60
C GLY A 294 20.06 -2.96 -1.40
N PHE A 295 20.49 -3.64 -0.34
CA PHE A 295 21.91 -3.85 -0.03
C PHE A 295 22.65 -4.59 -1.16
N THR A 296 23.86 -4.13 -1.47
CA THR A 296 24.72 -4.67 -2.53
C THR A 296 26.16 -4.95 -2.10
N GLY A 297 26.49 -4.67 -0.83
CA GLY A 297 27.81 -4.91 -0.25
C GLY A 297 28.00 -6.34 0.25
N THR A 298 29.02 -6.55 1.08
CA THR A 298 29.30 -7.84 1.71
C THR A 298 29.94 -7.67 3.10
N ALA A 299 29.91 -8.73 3.92
CA ALA A 299 30.60 -8.72 5.21
C ALA A 299 32.11 -8.52 5.02
N GLY A 300 32.71 -7.69 5.87
CA GLY A 300 34.10 -7.23 5.81
C GLY A 300 34.32 -5.99 4.96
N ASP A 301 33.31 -5.45 4.28
CA ASP A 301 33.40 -4.13 3.68
C ASP A 301 33.53 -3.08 4.78
N ASP A 302 34.45 -2.14 4.60
CA ASP A 302 34.68 -1.00 5.48
C ASP A 302 33.93 0.22 4.92
N LEU A 303 32.96 0.70 5.69
CA LEU A 303 32.04 1.78 5.29
C LEU A 303 32.43 3.14 5.85
N ASP A 304 33.30 3.23 6.85
CA ASP A 304 33.86 4.47 7.42
C ASP A 304 35.38 4.42 7.28
N THR A 305 35.86 4.76 6.09
CA THR A 305 37.24 4.45 5.68
C THR A 305 38.29 5.37 6.30
N ASP A 306 37.86 6.44 6.97
CA ASP A 306 38.72 7.36 7.70
C ASP A 306 38.48 7.39 9.22
N ASP A 307 37.63 6.47 9.73
CA ASP A 307 37.30 6.25 11.14
C ASP A 307 36.71 7.51 11.83
N ASP A 308 36.05 8.40 11.08
CA ASP A 308 35.60 9.69 11.59
C ASP A 308 34.20 9.67 12.24
N GLY A 309 33.50 8.53 12.15
CA GLY A 309 32.16 8.31 12.67
C GLY A 309 31.06 8.64 11.65
N VAL A 310 31.42 8.92 10.39
CA VAL A 310 30.48 9.15 9.29
C VAL A 310 30.74 8.14 8.18
N LEU A 311 29.69 7.44 7.75
CA LEU A 311 29.80 6.48 6.66
C LEU A 311 30.16 7.19 5.34
N ASP A 312 31.22 6.70 4.68
CA ASP A 312 31.67 7.11 3.35
C ASP A 312 30.97 6.36 2.23
N VAL A 313 30.63 5.09 2.48
CA VAL A 313 30.12 4.14 1.49
C VAL A 313 28.78 3.58 1.96
N MET A 314 27.75 3.74 1.14
CA MET A 314 26.38 3.32 1.44
C MET A 314 25.90 2.40 0.32
N PRO A 315 26.25 1.09 0.33
CA PRO A 315 25.88 0.14 -0.71
C PRO A 315 24.40 -0.30 -0.58
N TRP A 316 23.49 0.63 -0.30
CA TRP A 316 22.05 0.47 -0.16
C TRP A 316 21.33 1.71 -0.70
N THR A 317 20.01 1.64 -0.89
CA THR A 317 19.22 2.79 -1.38
C THR A 317 18.81 3.74 -0.25
N ARG A 318 18.51 3.20 0.94
CA ARG A 318 18.23 3.96 2.16
C ARG A 318 18.36 3.09 3.41
N VAL A 319 18.50 3.74 4.57
CA VAL A 319 18.27 3.16 5.90
C VAL A 319 16.78 3.34 6.23
N VAL A 320 16.15 2.29 6.77
CA VAL A 320 14.72 2.27 7.15
C VAL A 320 14.55 2.33 8.66
N ASP A 321 15.42 1.65 9.39
CA ASP A 321 15.49 1.69 10.84
C ASP A 321 16.94 1.46 11.29
N ASP A 322 17.30 1.99 12.46
CA ASP A 322 18.61 1.82 13.06
C ASP A 322 18.58 1.83 14.60
N VAL A 323 19.51 1.07 15.18
CA VAL A 323 19.80 1.12 16.63
C VAL A 323 21.25 0.74 16.87
N ALA A 324 21.93 1.44 17.78
CA ALA A 324 23.29 1.11 18.18
C ALA A 324 23.39 0.83 19.67
N VAL A 325 24.34 -0.01 20.05
CA VAL A 325 24.80 -0.18 21.42
C VAL A 325 26.14 0.51 21.56
N ASN A 326 26.33 1.30 22.62
CA ASN A 326 27.63 1.91 22.94
C ASN A 326 28.07 1.51 24.36
N ASP A 327 29.19 0.82 24.48
CA ASP A 327 29.67 0.26 25.75
C ASP A 327 30.48 1.27 26.59
N GLY A 328 30.71 2.48 26.07
CA GLY A 328 31.45 3.55 26.74
C GLY A 328 32.96 3.53 26.50
N GLY A 329 33.45 2.70 25.58
CA GLY A 329 34.83 2.72 25.11
C GLY A 329 35.25 4.09 24.56
N ALA A 330 36.52 4.44 24.79
CA ALA A 330 37.05 5.72 24.38
C ALA A 330 37.42 5.69 22.88
N GLY A 331 36.66 6.41 22.08
CA GLY A 331 36.87 6.50 20.63
C GLY A 331 35.94 5.60 19.83
N ASP A 332 35.02 4.89 20.47
CA ASP A 332 34.01 4.08 19.81
C ASP A 332 33.08 4.95 18.94
N GLN A 333 32.65 4.39 17.81
CA GLN A 333 31.74 5.03 16.86
C GLN A 333 30.41 4.28 16.78
N THR A 334 29.34 5.03 16.54
CA THR A 334 28.01 4.48 16.27
C THR A 334 27.44 5.14 15.03
N TYR A 335 26.81 4.36 14.16
CA TYR A 335 26.29 4.81 12.86
C TYR A 335 24.75 4.86 12.83
N SER A 336 24.16 5.06 14.00
CA SER A 336 22.72 4.99 14.25
C SER A 336 22.22 6.32 14.83
N SER A 337 20.97 6.65 14.53
CA SER A 337 20.26 7.78 15.13
C SER A 337 19.88 7.50 16.60
N VAL A 338 19.58 6.24 16.93
CA VAL A 338 19.30 5.78 18.29
C VAL A 338 20.52 5.06 18.86
N VAL A 339 20.99 5.49 20.03
CA VAL A 339 22.16 4.92 20.71
C VAL A 339 21.83 4.53 22.15
N LEU A 340 21.91 3.22 22.42
CA LEU A 340 21.68 2.59 23.72
C LEU A 340 23.01 2.43 24.47
N GLY A 341 23.30 3.41 25.35
CA GLY A 341 24.54 3.44 26.13
C GLY A 341 24.47 2.73 27.49
N THR A 342 25.56 2.78 28.26
CA THR A 342 25.63 2.21 29.63
C THR A 342 24.60 2.78 30.63
N VAL A 343 24.15 4.03 30.41
CA VAL A 343 23.12 4.66 31.23
C VAL A 343 21.73 4.07 30.94
N PHE A 344 21.49 3.63 29.70
CA PHE A 344 20.21 3.06 29.28
C PHE A 344 19.92 1.75 30.04
N SER A 345 20.93 0.91 30.25
CA SER A 345 20.90 -0.32 31.06
C SER A 345 21.04 -0.07 32.58
N GLY A 346 21.00 1.19 33.03
CA GLY A 346 20.99 1.55 34.44
C GLY A 346 22.32 1.34 35.20
N GLY A 347 23.46 1.25 34.51
CA GLY A 347 24.71 0.83 35.16
C GLY A 347 26.02 1.17 34.45
N SER A 348 26.99 0.26 34.59
CA SER A 348 28.37 0.42 34.06
C SER A 348 28.63 -0.41 32.81
N PHE A 349 27.63 -1.14 32.31
CA PHE A 349 27.74 -2.02 31.15
C PHE A 349 26.67 -1.64 30.15
N ALA A 350 26.97 -1.70 28.85
CA ALA A 350 25.95 -1.57 27.81
C ALA A 350 24.89 -2.69 27.91
N PRO A 351 23.70 -2.50 27.34
CA PRO A 351 22.73 -3.58 27.22
C PRO A 351 23.30 -4.71 26.34
N GLY A 352 23.10 -5.96 26.76
CA GLY A 352 23.38 -7.12 25.91
C GLY A 352 22.31 -7.37 24.85
N GLY A 353 21.14 -6.75 25.00
CA GLY A 353 20.03 -6.78 24.05
C GLY A 353 18.97 -5.76 24.45
N ALA A 354 18.03 -5.48 23.56
CA ALA A 354 16.93 -4.58 23.82
C ALA A 354 15.71 -4.93 22.96
N SER A 355 14.53 -4.58 23.47
CA SER A 355 13.23 -4.77 22.83
C SER A 355 12.51 -3.44 22.70
N ARG A 356 11.84 -3.21 21.56
CA ARG A 356 10.93 -2.08 21.38
C ARG A 356 9.68 -2.26 22.23
N ILE A 357 9.41 -1.30 23.11
CA ILE A 357 8.25 -1.26 24.00
C ILE A 357 7.71 0.18 24.04
N PRO A 358 6.55 0.46 23.41
CA PRO A 358 5.61 -0.50 22.84
C PRO A 358 6.15 -1.29 21.63
N ASP A 359 5.70 -2.53 21.49
CA ASP A 359 6.06 -3.43 20.39
C ASP A 359 5.77 -2.80 19.02
N SER A 360 6.65 -3.09 18.04
CA SER A 360 6.51 -2.67 16.64
C SER A 360 6.25 -1.16 16.47
N THR A 361 6.82 -0.34 17.36
CA THR A 361 6.62 1.12 17.38
C THR A 361 7.96 1.84 17.33
N ASP A 362 8.03 2.88 16.48
CA ASP A 362 9.23 3.66 16.30
C ASP A 362 8.94 5.17 16.33
N ALA A 363 9.64 5.87 17.20
CA ALA A 363 9.66 7.32 17.32
C ALA A 363 11.09 7.87 17.16
N ASP A 364 12.01 7.08 16.61
CA ASP A 364 13.43 7.38 16.46
C ASP A 364 14.08 7.78 17.80
N ALA A 365 13.70 7.10 18.89
CA ALA A 365 14.08 7.51 20.23
C ALA A 365 14.54 6.34 21.13
N VAL A 366 15.49 6.63 22.02
CA VAL A 366 15.92 5.70 23.08
C VAL A 366 14.74 5.26 23.97
N THR A 367 13.69 6.10 24.08
CA THR A 367 12.48 5.78 24.86
C THR A 367 11.61 4.68 24.25
N ASP A 368 11.88 4.30 23.00
CA ASP A 368 11.17 3.20 22.35
C ASP A 368 11.68 1.85 22.84
N TRP A 369 12.81 1.81 23.55
CA TRP A 369 13.50 0.58 23.90
C TRP A 369 13.52 0.35 25.42
N LEU A 370 13.50 -0.92 25.83
CA LEU A 370 13.93 -1.35 27.16
C LEU A 370 15.07 -2.37 27.01
N PRO A 371 16.07 -2.35 27.92
CA PRO A 371 17.11 -3.37 27.93
C PRO A 371 16.51 -4.74 28.25
N ASN A 372 16.93 -5.77 27.52
CA ASN A 372 16.50 -7.13 27.78
C ASN A 372 17.17 -7.67 29.04
N ASP A 373 16.51 -8.62 29.72
CA ASP A 373 17.13 -9.35 30.82
C ASP A 373 18.36 -10.10 30.33
N PHE A 374 19.52 -9.63 30.79
CA PHE A 374 20.81 -10.25 30.52
C PHE A 374 20.86 -11.71 30.98
N SER A 375 20.09 -12.08 32.01
CA SER A 375 20.05 -13.46 32.51
C SER A 375 19.23 -14.41 31.63
N GLY A 376 18.64 -13.89 30.53
CA GLY A 376 18.02 -14.68 29.49
C GLY A 376 16.58 -15.08 29.77
N GLU A 377 15.83 -14.37 30.63
CA GLU A 377 14.39 -14.65 30.79
C GLU A 377 13.69 -14.60 29.42
N GLY A 378 12.84 -15.59 29.17
CA GLY A 378 12.22 -15.83 27.86
C GLY A 378 12.96 -16.85 26.99
N PHE A 379 14.24 -17.11 27.25
CA PHE A 379 14.97 -18.18 26.57
C PHE A 379 14.82 -19.54 27.25
N SER A 380 14.76 -20.60 26.44
CA SER A 380 14.72 -21.96 26.95
C SER A 380 16.04 -22.35 27.63
N GLY A 381 15.97 -22.80 28.88
CA GLY A 381 17.15 -23.25 29.64
C GLY A 381 17.84 -22.16 30.46
N PHE A 382 17.34 -20.93 30.40
CA PHE A 382 17.76 -19.81 31.23
C PHE A 382 16.82 -19.66 32.43
N SER A 383 17.30 -19.02 33.48
CA SER A 383 16.54 -18.78 34.70
C SER A 383 16.67 -17.30 35.08
N GLY A 384 16.26 -16.45 34.15
CA GLY A 384 16.31 -15.02 34.32
C GLY A 384 15.32 -14.52 35.37
N THR A 385 15.57 -13.32 35.89
CA THR A 385 14.70 -12.70 36.89
C THR A 385 14.65 -11.20 36.62
N PRO A 386 13.96 -10.78 35.54
CA PRO A 386 13.97 -9.40 35.13
C PRO A 386 13.33 -8.51 36.19
N VAL A 387 13.81 -7.28 36.29
CA VAL A 387 13.28 -6.25 37.19
C VAL A 387 12.48 -5.18 36.43
N ASP A 388 11.74 -4.35 37.16
CA ASP A 388 11.05 -3.20 36.57
C ASP A 388 12.03 -2.32 35.78
N GLY A 389 11.74 -2.10 34.51
CA GLY A 389 12.60 -1.37 33.57
C GLY A 389 13.40 -2.27 32.62
N GLU A 390 13.30 -3.59 32.74
CA GLU A 390 13.84 -4.55 31.77
C GLU A 390 12.71 -5.16 30.92
N ALA A 391 13.09 -5.75 29.78
CA ALA A 391 12.22 -6.55 28.92
C ALA A 391 12.53 -8.05 29.06
N VAL A 392 11.50 -8.88 28.80
CA VAL A 392 11.67 -10.32 28.60
C VAL A 392 12.10 -10.56 27.15
N ASN A 393 13.01 -11.51 26.91
CA ASN A 393 13.40 -11.86 25.54
C ASN A 393 12.26 -12.62 24.85
N THR A 394 11.73 -12.11 23.74
CA THR A 394 10.49 -12.61 23.11
C THR A 394 10.60 -12.92 21.62
N PRO A 395 11.60 -13.71 21.17
CA PRO A 395 11.79 -13.96 19.74
C PRO A 395 10.56 -14.61 19.10
N GLY A 396 10.04 -13.97 18.06
CA GLY A 396 8.84 -14.34 17.31
C GLY A 396 7.53 -13.98 18.01
N ALA A 397 7.54 -13.07 18.98
CA ALA A 397 6.37 -12.71 19.76
C ALA A 397 6.39 -11.22 20.16
N VAL A 398 5.23 -10.73 20.61
CA VAL A 398 5.07 -9.35 21.10
C VAL A 398 6.06 -9.10 22.24
N ASN A 399 6.80 -7.99 22.15
CA ASN A 399 7.70 -7.53 23.20
C ASN A 399 6.97 -7.20 24.50
N VAL A 400 7.52 -7.66 25.63
CA VAL A 400 6.90 -7.50 26.95
C VAL A 400 7.88 -6.91 27.95
N ALA A 401 7.47 -5.79 28.58
CA ALA A 401 8.17 -5.25 29.73
C ALA A 401 8.01 -6.18 30.93
N ALA A 402 9.09 -6.39 31.67
CA ALA A 402 9.00 -7.05 32.96
C ALA A 402 8.23 -6.18 33.94
N THR A 403 7.17 -6.75 34.50
CA THR A 403 6.43 -6.13 35.60
C THR A 403 6.66 -6.93 36.86
N THR A 404 7.17 -6.29 37.92
CA THR A 404 7.14 -6.89 39.24
C THR A 404 5.68 -7.17 39.64
N PRO A 405 5.34 -8.41 40.04
CA PRO A 405 4.02 -8.70 40.59
C PRO A 405 3.79 -7.79 41.81
N PRO A 406 2.59 -7.23 42.00
CA PRO A 406 2.30 -6.41 43.18
C PRO A 406 2.61 -7.22 44.45
N ALA A 407 3.26 -6.59 45.42
CA ALA A 407 3.60 -7.23 46.68
C ALA A 407 2.35 -7.88 47.29
N ASP A 408 2.45 -9.17 47.62
CA ASP A 408 1.38 -9.90 48.31
C ASP A 408 0.98 -9.08 49.55
N PRO A 409 -0.32 -8.78 49.76
CA PRO A 409 -0.73 -8.00 50.91
C PRO A 409 -0.27 -8.73 52.17
N ALA A 410 0.60 -8.06 52.95
CA ALA A 410 1.16 -8.63 54.16
C ALA A 410 0.04 -9.21 55.02
N VAL A 411 0.01 -10.54 55.15
CA VAL A 411 -0.93 -11.23 56.03
C VAL A 411 -0.55 -10.82 57.45
N LEU A 412 -1.28 -9.87 58.00
CA LEU A 412 -1.20 -9.52 59.41
C LEU A 412 -1.66 -10.74 60.19
N VAL A 413 -0.70 -11.53 60.69
CA VAL A 413 -0.98 -12.58 61.68
C VAL A 413 -1.33 -11.85 62.97
N ILE A 414 -2.63 -11.76 63.24
CA ILE A 414 -3.19 -11.13 64.44
C ILE A 414 -3.10 -12.08 65.64
#